data_AF-D1YG85-F1
#
_entry.id   AF-D1YG85-F1
#
_cell.length_a   1.000
_cell.length_b   1.000
_cell.length_c   1.000
_cell.angle_alpha   90.00
_cell.angle_beta   90.00
_cell.angle_gamma   90.00
#
_symmetry.space_group_name_H-M   'P 1'
#
loop_
_entity.id
_entity.type
_entity.pdbx_description
1 polymer ?
#
loop_
_entity_poly.entity_id
_entity_poly.type
_entity_poly.pdbx_seq_one_letter_code
_entity_poly.pdbx_strand_id
1 'polypeptide(L)'
;MQYRIYQIDQQIPNYRRTKFLIPDICPNCGKINNPQSSIEGHTHYSGFKIIYMRHHCPSCQKDHWSIQKVFPDSDDSDPQLLTYTPSSSLRQFEKRISDFSPRFVDMYHQAEQAENNGNIELAGIGYRAAEEILIKDFAVKFSSDDVEKVSKYTLNSAIGHYFKDSDALGVSADVVRINGNDYAHWNRPQNFDTNQKLQELKAYLDIFISQINVKLMIKNPPVSRNHKSNK
;
A
#
# COMPACT_ATOMS: atom_id res chain seq x y z
N MET A 1 9.68 8.00 4.62
CA MET A 1 10.25 6.64 4.72
C MET A 1 11.43 6.68 5.69
N GLN A 2 11.51 5.76 6.64
CA GLN A 2 12.65 5.65 7.58
C GLN A 2 13.74 4.76 6.95
N TYR A 3 15.00 5.14 7.19
CA TYR A 3 16.18 4.42 6.71
C TYR A 3 17.16 4.25 7.86
N ARG A 4 17.93 3.16 7.82
CA ARG A 4 19.10 2.96 8.69
C ARG A 4 20.38 3.27 7.94
N ILE A 5 21.31 3.90 8.65
CA ILE A 5 22.67 4.10 8.20
C ILE A 5 23.46 2.82 8.50
N TYR A 6 23.99 2.19 7.46
CA TYR A 6 24.92 1.08 7.56
C TYR A 6 26.30 1.53 7.11
N GLN A 7 27.33 1.29 7.91
CA GLN A 7 28.71 1.44 7.48
C GLN A 7 29.20 0.09 6.95
N ILE A 8 29.65 0.06 5.70
CA ILE A 8 30.25 -1.12 5.11
C ILE A 8 31.70 -0.77 4.82
N ASP A 9 32.63 -1.53 5.39
CA ASP A 9 34.04 -1.36 5.10
C ASP A 9 34.33 -1.79 3.66
N GLN A 10 34.72 -0.83 2.83
CA GLN A 10 35.01 -1.09 1.42
C GLN A 10 36.51 -1.18 1.17
N GLN A 11 36.88 -2.01 0.18
CA GLN A 11 38.21 -1.98 -0.42
C GLN A 11 38.33 -0.90 -1.52
N ILE A 12 37.62 0.23 -1.38
CA ILE A 12 37.70 1.36 -2.32
C ILE A 12 38.59 2.45 -1.70
N PRO A 13 39.70 2.87 -2.35
CA PRO A 13 40.52 3.97 -1.87
C PRO A 13 39.71 5.26 -1.68
N ASN A 14 39.88 5.94 -0.55
CA ASN A 14 39.17 7.15 -0.11
C ASN A 14 37.67 6.98 0.20
N TYR A 15 37.13 5.76 0.20
CA TYR A 15 35.71 5.45 0.49
C TYR A 15 35.61 4.26 1.46
N ARG A 16 36.61 4.08 2.33
CA ARG A 16 36.72 2.89 3.17
C ARG A 16 35.62 2.83 4.23
N ARG A 17 35.17 3.98 4.73
CA ARG A 17 34.14 4.10 5.77
C ARG A 17 32.81 4.61 5.19
N THR A 18 32.46 4.14 4.00
CA THR A 18 31.25 4.60 3.33
C THR A 18 30.00 4.17 4.10
N LYS A 19 29.15 5.15 4.39
CA LYS A 19 27.81 4.97 4.93
C LYS A 19 26.80 4.75 3.80
N PHE A 20 25.82 3.89 4.03
CA PHE A 20 24.72 3.57 3.11
C PHE A 20 23.38 3.73 3.82
N LEU A 21 22.38 4.17 3.06
CA LEU A 21 20.99 4.23 3.50
C LEU A 21 20.26 2.97 3.02
N ILE A 22 19.75 2.18 3.96
CA ILE A 22 18.93 1.00 3.65
C ILE A 22 17.53 1.23 4.19
N PRO A 23 16.46 1.04 3.39
CA PRO A 23 15.07 1.15 3.85
C PRO A 23 14.79 0.22 5.03
N ASP A 24 14.15 0.73 6.08
CA ASP A 24 13.76 -0.05 7.27
C ASP A 24 12.71 -1.12 6.99
N ILE A 25 11.95 -0.96 5.92
CA ILE A 25 10.91 -1.86 5.47
C ILE A 25 11.27 -2.33 4.07
N CYS A 26 11.21 -3.64 3.84
CA CYS A 26 11.50 -4.23 2.54
C CYS A 26 10.49 -3.70 1.53
N PRO A 27 10.94 -3.05 0.44
CA PRO A 27 10.02 -2.52 -0.55
C PRO A 27 9.24 -3.62 -1.29
N ASN A 28 9.75 -4.86 -1.35
CA ASN A 28 9.04 -5.96 -2.00
C ASN A 28 7.87 -6.52 -1.19
N CYS A 29 7.97 -6.54 0.14
CA CYS A 29 7.02 -7.31 0.96
C CYS A 29 6.45 -6.56 2.17
N GLY A 30 6.93 -5.36 2.48
CA GLY A 30 6.40 -4.57 3.59
C GLY A 30 6.79 -5.05 4.99
N LYS A 31 7.69 -6.03 5.13
CA LYS A 31 8.23 -6.48 6.43
C LYS A 31 9.48 -5.70 6.81
N ILE A 32 9.83 -5.72 8.10
CA ILE A 32 11.12 -5.18 8.60
C ILE A 32 12.27 -5.69 7.73
N ASN A 33 13.07 -4.78 7.23
CA ASN A 33 14.16 -5.06 6.31
C ASN A 33 15.45 -5.32 7.08
N ASN A 34 16.07 -6.44 6.80
CA ASN A 34 17.46 -6.70 7.18
C ASN A 34 18.13 -7.46 6.03
N PRO A 35 18.36 -6.79 4.89
CA PRO A 35 18.73 -7.47 3.66
C PRO A 35 20.23 -7.79 3.64
N GLN A 36 20.59 -8.88 2.95
CA GLN A 36 21.98 -9.08 2.54
C GLN A 36 22.28 -8.12 1.39
N SER A 37 23.18 -7.17 1.61
CA SER A 37 23.43 -6.08 0.67
C SER A 37 24.77 -6.23 -0.03
N SER A 38 24.80 -6.00 -1.33
CA SER A 38 26.02 -6.01 -2.15
C SER A 38 26.06 -4.80 -3.08
N ILE A 39 27.27 -4.35 -3.40
CA ILE A 39 27.50 -3.29 -4.36
C ILE A 39 27.71 -3.96 -5.71
N GLU A 40 26.89 -3.57 -6.68
CA GLU A 40 26.91 -4.14 -8.02
C GLU A 40 27.67 -3.25 -9.00
N GLY A 41 27.89 -1.97 -8.65
CA GLY A 41 28.73 -1.06 -9.43
C GLY A 41 28.79 0.35 -8.85
N HIS A 42 29.59 1.21 -9.51
CA HIS A 42 29.65 2.63 -9.17
C HIS A 42 30.08 3.51 -10.35
N THR A 43 29.70 4.78 -10.28
CA THR A 43 30.16 5.84 -11.20
C THR A 43 30.83 6.94 -10.40
N HIS A 44 31.96 7.45 -10.88
CA HIS A 44 32.74 8.48 -10.19
C HIS A 44 32.46 9.88 -10.74
N TYR A 45 32.34 10.84 -9.83
CA TYR A 45 32.17 12.25 -10.12
C TYR A 45 33.17 13.08 -9.29
N SER A 46 33.39 14.32 -9.68
CA SER A 46 34.21 15.25 -8.89
C SER A 46 33.57 15.46 -7.51
N GLY A 47 34.19 14.91 -6.46
CA GLY A 47 33.76 15.05 -5.07
C GLY A 47 32.77 14.00 -4.55
N PHE A 48 32.28 13.06 -5.38
CA PHE A 48 31.37 12.01 -4.91
C PHE A 48 31.36 10.78 -5.82
N LYS A 49 30.70 9.70 -5.37
CA LYS A 49 30.37 8.53 -6.19
C LYS A 49 28.88 8.27 -6.18
N ILE A 50 28.37 7.70 -7.27
CA ILE A 50 27.06 7.07 -7.32
C ILE A 50 27.27 5.56 -7.21
N ILE A 51 26.65 4.91 -6.23
CA ILE A 51 26.74 3.48 -5.97
C ILE A 51 25.42 2.81 -6.34
N TYR A 52 25.49 1.69 -7.05
CA TYR A 52 24.35 0.81 -7.35
C TYR A 52 24.40 -0.39 -6.39
N MET A 53 23.36 -0.57 -5.59
CA MET A 53 23.29 -1.64 -4.59
C MET A 53 22.14 -2.59 -4.86
N ARG A 54 22.41 -3.87 -4.64
CA ARG A 54 21.41 -4.94 -4.53
C ARG A 54 21.20 -5.27 -3.06
N HIS A 55 19.96 -5.52 -2.69
CA HIS A 55 19.54 -5.88 -1.35
C HIS A 55 18.63 -7.11 -1.41
N HIS A 56 19.14 -8.25 -0.96
CA HIS A 56 18.38 -9.50 -0.94
C HIS A 56 17.58 -9.62 0.35
N CYS A 57 16.24 -9.65 0.25
CA CYS A 57 15.37 -9.71 1.42
C CYS A 57 15.16 -11.16 1.91
N PRO A 58 15.57 -11.53 3.13
CA PRO A 58 15.41 -12.90 3.63
C PRO A 58 13.94 -13.28 3.88
N SER A 59 13.05 -12.31 4.09
CA SER A 59 11.64 -12.59 4.40
C SER A 59 10.78 -12.94 3.19
N CYS A 60 11.14 -12.48 2.00
CA CYS A 60 10.37 -12.73 0.77
C CYS A 60 11.20 -13.30 -0.37
N GLN A 61 12.51 -13.47 -0.17
CA GLN A 61 13.44 -14.05 -1.14
C GLN A 61 13.50 -13.28 -2.47
N LYS A 62 13.20 -11.98 -2.45
CA LYS A 62 13.25 -11.08 -3.61
C LYS A 62 14.30 -9.99 -3.39
N ASP A 63 14.94 -9.60 -4.48
CA ASP A 63 15.89 -8.49 -4.49
C ASP A 63 15.14 -7.16 -4.61
N HIS A 64 15.60 -6.16 -3.87
CA HIS A 64 15.33 -4.76 -4.14
C HIS A 64 16.65 -4.02 -4.36
N TRP A 65 16.60 -2.85 -4.96
CA TRP A 65 17.80 -2.13 -5.40
C TRP A 65 17.78 -0.71 -4.87
N SER A 66 18.95 -0.12 -4.69
CA SER A 66 19.08 1.31 -4.41
C SER A 66 20.22 1.94 -5.21
N ILE A 67 20.07 3.22 -5.50
CA ILE A 67 21.09 4.07 -6.08
C ILE A 67 21.36 5.20 -5.10
N GLN A 68 22.62 5.38 -4.71
CA GLN A 68 23.00 6.30 -3.65
C GLN A 68 24.19 7.15 -4.04
N LYS A 69 24.15 8.43 -3.68
CA LYS A 69 25.29 9.33 -3.73
C LYS A 69 26.06 9.22 -2.42
N VAL A 70 27.35 8.94 -2.51
CA VAL A 70 28.25 8.80 -1.36
C VAL A 70 29.46 9.71 -1.51
N PHE A 71 29.99 10.19 -0.40
CA PHE A 71 31.09 11.14 -0.32
C PHE A 71 32.38 10.45 0.16
N PRO A 72 33.57 10.98 -0.20
CA PRO A 72 34.84 10.40 0.24
C PRO A 72 35.02 10.52 1.76
N ASP A 73 35.88 9.68 2.35
CA ASP A 73 36.16 9.63 3.79
C ASP A 73 36.66 10.97 4.39
N SER A 74 37.14 11.90 3.54
CA SER A 74 37.58 13.24 3.92
C SER A 74 36.44 14.26 4.01
N ASP A 75 35.24 13.89 3.57
CA ASP A 75 34.05 14.72 3.54
C ASP A 75 33.03 14.15 4.54
N ASP A 76 32.62 14.98 5.50
CA ASP A 76 31.67 14.59 6.56
C ASP A 76 30.20 14.56 6.10
N SER A 77 29.94 14.77 4.80
CA SER A 77 28.60 14.73 4.22
C SER A 77 27.98 13.33 4.32
N ASP A 78 26.73 13.27 4.79
CA ASP A 78 25.96 12.03 4.82
C ASP A 78 25.59 11.56 3.41
N PRO A 79 25.50 10.23 3.19
CA PRO A 79 25.05 9.67 1.92
C PRO A 79 23.62 10.13 1.58
N GLN A 80 23.32 10.23 0.29
CA GLN A 80 21.99 10.59 -0.21
C GLN A 80 21.41 9.43 -1.02
N LEU A 81 20.25 8.93 -0.61
CA LEU A 81 19.50 7.95 -1.38
C LEU A 81 18.84 8.66 -2.56
N LEU A 82 19.26 8.31 -3.78
CA LEU A 82 18.71 8.91 -5.01
C LEU A 82 17.43 8.20 -5.43
N THR A 83 17.43 6.86 -5.40
CA THR A 83 16.25 6.06 -5.66
C THR A 83 16.40 4.66 -5.07
N TYR A 84 15.28 3.97 -4.90
CA TYR A 84 15.23 2.54 -4.61
C TYR A 84 14.09 1.91 -5.42
N THR A 85 14.23 0.64 -5.77
CA THR A 85 13.20 -0.10 -6.50
C THR A 85 12.99 -1.48 -5.90
N PRO A 86 11.73 -1.91 -5.70
CA PRO A 86 10.50 -1.17 -6.02
C PRO A 86 10.29 0.03 -5.10
N SER A 87 9.59 1.06 -5.57
CA SER A 87 9.44 2.36 -4.91
C SER A 87 8.49 2.36 -3.71
N SER A 88 7.97 1.21 -3.25
CA SER A 88 7.01 1.20 -2.14
C SER A 88 6.94 -0.12 -1.39
N SER A 89 7.09 -0.08 -0.07
CA SER A 89 6.57 -1.14 0.80
C SER A 89 5.05 -1.11 0.74
N LEU A 90 4.48 -1.95 -0.12
CA LEU A 90 3.03 -2.05 -0.26
C LEU A 90 2.38 -2.36 1.09
N ARG A 91 1.18 -1.84 1.32
CA ARG A 91 0.39 -2.12 2.51
C ARG A 91 0.23 -3.62 2.71
N GLN A 92 0.51 -4.09 3.91
CA GLN A 92 0.12 -5.44 4.31
C GLN A 92 -1.33 -5.46 4.76
N PHE A 93 -2.09 -6.40 4.22
CA PHE A 93 -3.44 -6.72 4.65
C PHE A 93 -3.45 -7.95 5.54
N GLU A 94 -4.43 -8.03 6.43
CA GLU A 94 -4.67 -9.26 7.19
C GLU A 94 -4.92 -10.43 6.22
N LYS A 95 -4.41 -11.61 6.57
CA LYS A 95 -4.54 -12.81 5.73
C LYS A 95 -6.00 -13.07 5.33
N ARG A 96 -6.95 -12.84 6.25
CA ARG A 96 -8.39 -13.01 5.97
C ARG A 96 -8.90 -12.09 4.87
N ILE A 97 -8.46 -10.83 4.83
CA ILE A 97 -8.84 -9.90 3.76
C ILE A 97 -8.22 -10.36 2.43
N SER A 98 -6.94 -10.74 2.47
CA SER A 98 -6.21 -11.20 1.28
C SER A 98 -6.81 -12.47 0.68
N ASP A 99 -7.19 -13.44 1.52
CA ASP A 99 -7.85 -14.67 1.10
C ASP A 99 -9.29 -14.40 0.63
N PHE A 100 -9.98 -13.43 1.24
CA PHE A 100 -11.36 -13.11 0.96
C PHE A 100 -11.54 -12.39 -0.38
N SER A 101 -10.71 -11.39 -0.66
CA SER A 101 -10.79 -10.55 -1.85
C SER A 101 -9.38 -10.29 -2.42
N PRO A 102 -8.77 -11.28 -3.10
CA PRO A 102 -7.41 -11.15 -3.63
C PRO A 102 -7.31 -10.07 -4.72
N ARG A 103 -8.38 -9.87 -5.51
CA ARG A 103 -8.43 -8.83 -6.54
C ARG A 103 -8.50 -7.42 -5.94
N PHE A 104 -9.15 -7.25 -4.78
CA PHE A 104 -9.10 -5.98 -4.04
C PHE A 104 -7.67 -5.65 -3.64
N VAL A 105 -6.92 -6.62 -3.10
CA VAL A 105 -5.53 -6.42 -2.69
C VAL A 105 -4.67 -5.99 -3.87
N ASP A 106 -4.79 -6.68 -5.01
CA ASP A 106 -4.07 -6.34 -6.25
C ASP A 106 -4.40 -4.92 -6.74
N MET A 107 -5.69 -4.56 -6.85
CA MET A 107 -6.10 -3.22 -7.26
C MET A 107 -5.63 -2.13 -6.28
N TYR A 108 -5.72 -2.39 -4.98
CA TYR A 108 -5.22 -1.46 -3.95
C TYR A 108 -3.72 -1.25 -4.08
N HIS A 109 -2.94 -2.31 -4.29
CA HIS A 109 -1.49 -2.22 -4.46
C HIS A 109 -1.10 -1.49 -5.74
N GLN A 110 -1.87 -1.60 -6.83
CA GLN A 110 -1.65 -0.80 -8.04
C GLN A 110 -1.94 0.69 -7.80
N ALA A 111 -3.00 1.01 -7.07
CA ALA A 111 -3.32 2.38 -6.66
C ALA A 111 -2.22 2.98 -5.76
N GLU A 112 -1.73 2.19 -4.81
CA GLU A 112 -0.63 2.57 -3.91
C GLU A 112 0.68 2.77 -4.67
N GLN A 113 1.00 1.93 -5.66
CA GLN A 113 2.17 2.16 -6.53
C GLN A 113 2.03 3.45 -7.34
N ALA A 114 0.84 3.74 -7.87
CA ALA A 114 0.58 4.99 -8.57
C ALA A 114 0.82 6.19 -7.64
N GLU A 115 0.31 6.14 -6.40
CA GLU A 115 0.54 7.20 -5.40
C GLU A 115 2.03 7.38 -5.10
N ASN A 116 2.75 6.30 -4.81
CA ASN A 116 4.17 6.34 -4.49
C ASN A 116 5.04 6.86 -5.64
N ASN A 117 4.57 6.70 -6.87
CA ASN A 117 5.22 7.25 -8.07
C ASN A 117 4.77 8.70 -8.40
N GLY A 118 3.94 9.33 -7.56
CA GLY A 118 3.42 10.68 -7.79
C GLY A 118 2.26 10.78 -8.78
N ASN A 119 1.71 9.65 -9.24
CA ASN A 119 0.56 9.59 -10.16
C ASN A 119 -0.75 9.68 -9.38
N ILE A 120 -0.98 10.83 -8.73
CA ILE A 120 -2.05 11.01 -7.72
C ILE A 120 -3.46 10.80 -8.29
N GLU A 121 -3.71 11.19 -9.54
CA GLU A 121 -5.02 10.99 -10.18
C GLU A 121 -5.35 9.51 -10.38
N LEU A 122 -4.37 8.75 -10.87
CA LEU A 122 -4.51 7.30 -11.04
C LEU A 122 -4.67 6.61 -9.69
N ALA A 123 -3.97 7.08 -8.65
CA ALA A 123 -4.13 6.55 -7.31
C ALA A 123 -5.56 6.72 -6.78
N GLY A 124 -6.14 7.93 -6.88
CA GLY A 124 -7.51 8.20 -6.44
C GLY A 124 -8.55 7.33 -7.18
N ILE A 125 -8.39 7.16 -8.50
CA ILE A 125 -9.22 6.27 -9.31
C ILE A 125 -9.06 4.81 -8.86
N GLY A 126 -7.81 4.38 -8.68
CA GLY A 126 -7.48 3.01 -8.29
C GLY A 126 -8.03 2.63 -6.91
N TYR A 127 -7.95 3.53 -5.92
CA TYR A 127 -8.49 3.28 -4.59
C TYR A 127 -10.01 3.15 -4.57
N ARG A 128 -10.73 3.97 -5.36
CA ARG A 128 -12.17 3.82 -5.54
C ARG A 128 -12.54 2.51 -6.23
N ALA A 129 -11.76 2.10 -7.23
CA ALA A 129 -11.96 0.82 -7.90
C ALA A 129 -11.70 -0.36 -6.96
N ALA A 130 -10.69 -0.26 -6.09
CA ALA A 130 -10.41 -1.26 -5.06
C ALA A 130 -11.60 -1.40 -4.11
N GLU A 131 -12.14 -0.30 -3.60
CA GLU A 131 -13.33 -0.33 -2.75
C GLU A 131 -14.51 -1.04 -3.42
N GLU A 132 -14.81 -0.73 -4.68
CA GLU A 132 -15.92 -1.38 -5.38
C GLU A 132 -15.76 -2.90 -5.44
N ILE A 133 -14.53 -3.38 -5.69
CA ILE A 133 -14.23 -4.82 -5.68
C ILE A 133 -14.54 -5.41 -4.30
N LEU A 134 -14.05 -4.79 -3.22
CA LEU A 134 -14.25 -5.30 -1.86
C LEU A 134 -15.73 -5.32 -1.46
N ILE A 135 -16.48 -4.29 -1.82
CA ILE A 135 -17.93 -4.19 -1.59
C ILE A 135 -18.66 -5.33 -2.30
N LYS A 136 -18.37 -5.53 -3.59
CA LYS A 136 -19.06 -6.53 -4.40
C LYS A 136 -18.68 -7.96 -3.99
N ASP A 137 -17.42 -8.20 -3.65
CA ASP A 137 -17.00 -9.50 -3.10
C ASP A 137 -17.72 -9.79 -1.77
N PHE A 138 -17.86 -8.78 -0.89
CA PHE A 138 -18.65 -8.89 0.34
C PHE A 138 -20.12 -9.19 0.08
N ALA A 139 -20.73 -8.50 -0.89
CA ALA A 139 -22.11 -8.70 -1.28
C ALA A 139 -22.37 -10.12 -1.81
N VAL A 140 -21.53 -10.60 -2.74
CA VAL A 140 -21.65 -11.96 -3.30
C VAL A 140 -21.53 -13.03 -2.22
N LYS A 141 -20.68 -12.82 -1.21
CA LYS A 141 -20.48 -13.83 -0.16
C LYS A 141 -21.60 -13.86 0.88
N PHE A 142 -22.16 -12.71 1.24
CA PHE A 142 -22.99 -12.58 2.44
C PHE A 142 -24.43 -12.11 2.19
N SER A 143 -24.79 -11.78 0.95
CA SER A 143 -26.18 -11.50 0.57
C SER A 143 -26.84 -12.71 -0.10
N SER A 144 -28.14 -12.59 -0.40
CA SER A 144 -28.89 -13.57 -1.20
C SER A 144 -28.76 -13.34 -2.71
N ASP A 145 -28.06 -12.29 -3.15
CA ASP A 145 -27.94 -11.93 -4.55
C ASP A 145 -26.85 -12.75 -5.23
N ASP A 146 -27.09 -13.16 -6.47
CA ASP A 146 -26.08 -13.81 -7.29
C ASP A 146 -25.08 -12.81 -7.90
N VAL A 147 -23.99 -13.35 -8.44
CA VAL A 147 -22.91 -12.58 -9.08
C VAL A 147 -23.44 -11.70 -10.22
N GLU A 148 -24.41 -12.19 -11.00
CA GLU A 148 -24.95 -11.44 -12.13
C GLU A 148 -25.68 -10.19 -11.65
N LYS A 149 -26.53 -10.32 -10.63
CA LYS A 149 -27.24 -9.20 -10.00
C LYS A 149 -26.27 -8.23 -9.34
N VAL A 150 -25.28 -8.73 -8.58
CA VAL A 150 -24.28 -7.87 -7.94
C VAL A 150 -23.48 -7.07 -8.97
N SER A 151 -23.14 -7.70 -10.10
CA SER A 151 -22.33 -7.06 -11.15
C SER A 151 -23.02 -5.83 -11.78
N LYS A 152 -24.35 -5.86 -11.88
CA LYS A 152 -25.18 -4.79 -12.46
C LYS A 152 -25.34 -3.57 -11.55
N TYR A 153 -25.06 -3.68 -10.25
CA TYR A 153 -25.12 -2.53 -9.37
C TYR A 153 -24.00 -1.54 -9.67
N THR A 154 -24.37 -0.26 -9.80
CA THR A 154 -23.40 0.83 -9.66
C THR A 154 -22.82 0.84 -8.24
N LEU A 155 -21.64 1.42 -8.04
CA LEU A 155 -21.03 1.55 -6.71
C LEU A 155 -21.99 2.20 -5.70
N ASN A 156 -22.67 3.30 -6.08
CA ASN A 156 -23.65 3.97 -5.24
C ASN A 156 -24.82 3.03 -4.85
N SER A 157 -25.37 2.31 -5.84
CA SER A 157 -26.47 1.37 -5.59
C SER A 157 -26.04 0.19 -4.73
N ALA A 158 -24.82 -0.32 -4.90
CA ALA A 158 -24.29 -1.39 -4.07
C ALA A 158 -24.14 -0.94 -2.61
N ILE A 159 -23.60 0.26 -2.36
CA ILE A 159 -23.48 0.82 -1.01
C ILE A 159 -24.86 0.95 -0.36
N GLY A 160 -25.79 1.61 -1.06
CA GLY A 160 -27.16 1.81 -0.57
C GLY A 160 -27.97 0.53 -0.42
N HIS A 161 -27.61 -0.57 -1.10
CA HIS A 161 -28.31 -1.84 -0.96
C HIS A 161 -27.74 -2.70 0.17
N TYR A 162 -26.41 -2.86 0.23
CA TYR A 162 -25.76 -3.82 1.13
C TYR A 162 -25.36 -3.23 2.49
N PHE A 163 -25.23 -1.89 2.61
CA PHE A 163 -24.76 -1.23 3.84
C PHE A 163 -25.71 -0.18 4.41
N LYS A 164 -26.96 -0.12 3.92
CA LYS A 164 -27.99 0.83 4.38
C LYS A 164 -28.19 0.87 5.91
N ASP A 165 -28.03 -0.26 6.58
CA ASP A 165 -28.32 -0.41 8.02
C ASP A 165 -27.05 -0.25 8.88
N SER A 166 -25.95 0.24 8.29
CA SER A 166 -24.64 0.32 8.94
C SER A 166 -23.95 1.63 8.63
N ASP A 167 -24.20 2.66 9.45
CA ASP A 167 -23.58 3.99 9.32
C ASP A 167 -22.07 3.92 9.10
N ALA A 168 -21.35 3.10 9.88
CA ALA A 168 -19.90 2.97 9.76
C ALA A 168 -19.43 2.48 8.37
N LEU A 169 -20.19 1.60 7.70
CA LEU A 169 -19.85 1.07 6.39
C LEU A 169 -20.41 1.94 5.26
N GLY A 170 -21.66 2.40 5.40
CA GLY A 170 -22.30 3.26 4.41
C GLY A 170 -21.57 4.60 4.28
N VAL A 171 -21.33 5.28 5.40
CA VAL A 171 -20.64 6.59 5.40
C VAL A 171 -19.22 6.47 4.88
N SER A 172 -18.45 5.47 5.34
CA SER A 172 -17.07 5.31 4.87
C SER A 172 -16.99 5.01 3.37
N ALA A 173 -17.87 4.14 2.87
CA ALA A 173 -17.92 3.84 1.44
C ALA A 173 -18.39 5.03 0.59
N ASP A 174 -19.36 5.83 1.08
CA ASP A 174 -19.81 7.00 0.35
C ASP A 174 -18.73 8.08 0.24
N VAL A 175 -17.93 8.30 1.29
CA VAL A 175 -16.83 9.27 1.23
C VAL A 175 -15.80 8.85 0.17
N VAL A 176 -15.40 7.58 0.14
CA VAL A 176 -14.46 7.06 -0.86
C VAL A 176 -15.05 7.12 -2.26
N ARG A 177 -16.31 6.72 -2.43
CA ARG A 177 -17.03 6.82 -3.71
C ARG A 177 -17.06 8.24 -4.23
N ILE A 178 -17.40 9.23 -3.39
CA ILE A 178 -17.54 10.64 -3.76
C ILE A 178 -16.17 11.25 -4.05
N ASN A 179 -15.25 11.19 -3.09
CA ASN A 179 -13.92 11.78 -3.26
C ASN A 179 -13.16 11.12 -4.42
N GLY A 180 -13.31 9.80 -4.59
CA GLY A 180 -12.67 9.04 -5.66
C GLY A 180 -13.20 9.39 -7.05
N ASN A 181 -14.46 9.82 -7.13
CA ASN A 181 -15.12 10.19 -8.39
C ASN A 181 -14.50 11.46 -8.98
N ASP A 182 -14.14 12.43 -8.14
CA ASP A 182 -13.56 13.71 -8.56
C ASP A 182 -12.20 13.55 -9.27
N TYR A 183 -11.46 12.48 -8.99
CA TYR A 183 -10.21 12.16 -9.70
C TYR A 183 -10.43 11.77 -11.16
N ALA A 184 -11.59 11.18 -11.50
CA ALA A 184 -11.95 10.79 -12.86
C ALA A 184 -12.74 11.87 -13.64
N HIS A 185 -13.32 12.85 -12.94
CA HIS A 185 -14.15 13.87 -13.57
C HIS A 185 -13.32 14.98 -14.26
N TRP A 186 -13.74 15.33 -15.48
CA TRP A 186 -13.12 16.40 -16.26
C TRP A 186 -13.30 17.80 -15.64
N ASN A 187 -14.47 18.05 -15.04
CA ASN A 187 -14.83 19.34 -14.43
C ASN A 187 -14.70 19.25 -12.92
N ARG A 188 -13.51 19.57 -12.40
CA ARG A 188 -13.23 19.54 -10.96
C ARG A 188 -13.62 20.86 -10.28
N PRO A 189 -14.02 20.81 -9.00
CA PRO A 189 -14.20 22.02 -8.20
C PRO A 189 -12.93 22.88 -8.20
N GLN A 190 -13.08 24.20 -8.26
CA GLN A 190 -11.96 25.15 -8.30
C GLN A 190 -11.08 25.08 -7.03
N ASN A 191 -11.64 24.61 -5.92
CA ASN A 191 -10.99 24.42 -4.63
C ASN A 191 -10.55 22.96 -4.36
N PHE A 192 -10.41 22.14 -5.41
CA PHE A 192 -10.03 20.73 -5.26
C PHE A 192 -8.55 20.58 -4.90
N ASP A 193 -8.26 20.39 -3.61
CA ASP A 193 -6.94 19.97 -3.15
C ASP A 193 -6.79 18.45 -3.34
N THR A 194 -6.00 18.08 -4.35
CA THR A 194 -5.80 16.69 -4.76
C THR A 194 -5.16 15.84 -3.66
N ASN A 195 -4.25 16.43 -2.86
CA ASN A 195 -3.55 15.70 -1.81
C ASN A 195 -4.43 15.54 -0.57
N GLN A 196 -5.09 16.62 -0.14
CA GLN A 196 -6.00 16.57 1.01
C GLN A 196 -7.15 15.59 0.75
N LYS A 197 -7.74 15.63 -0.45
CA LYS A 197 -8.81 14.70 -0.84
C LYS A 197 -8.35 13.26 -0.90
N LEU A 198 -7.09 13.00 -1.26
CA LEU A 198 -6.56 11.64 -1.33
C LEU A 198 -6.34 11.09 0.07
N GLN A 199 -5.81 11.93 0.97
CA GLN A 199 -5.65 11.58 2.38
C GLN A 199 -7.00 11.28 3.04
N GLU A 200 -8.02 12.11 2.80
CA GLU A 200 -9.38 11.88 3.30
C GLU A 200 -9.95 10.57 2.73
N LEU A 201 -9.87 10.36 1.41
CA LEU A 201 -10.29 9.13 0.76
C LEU A 201 -9.64 7.90 1.40
N LYS A 202 -8.31 7.90 1.57
CA LYS A 202 -7.57 6.78 2.15
C LYS A 202 -7.97 6.51 3.60
N ALA A 203 -8.16 7.56 4.40
CA ALA A 203 -8.58 7.41 5.79
C ALA A 203 -9.95 6.73 5.90
N TYR A 204 -10.92 7.09 5.06
CA TYR A 204 -12.23 6.44 5.05
C TYR A 204 -12.19 5.03 4.44
N LEU A 205 -11.34 4.80 3.43
CA LEU A 205 -11.11 3.46 2.90
C LEU A 205 -10.51 2.53 3.98
N ASP A 206 -9.61 3.03 4.83
CA ASP A 206 -9.06 2.29 5.96
C ASP A 206 -10.11 1.91 7.00
N ILE A 207 -11.03 2.84 7.30
CA ILE A 207 -12.19 2.56 8.16
C ILE A 207 -13.03 1.45 7.52
N PHE A 208 -13.37 1.56 6.23
CA PHE A 208 -14.18 0.59 5.53
C PHE A 208 -13.56 -0.82 5.56
N ILE A 209 -12.26 -0.93 5.21
CA ILE A 209 -11.50 -2.19 5.24
C ILE A 209 -11.52 -2.80 6.65
N SER A 210 -11.31 -1.98 7.68
CA SER A 210 -11.34 -2.42 9.08
C SER A 210 -12.71 -2.97 9.47
N GLN A 211 -13.79 -2.30 9.08
CA GLN A 211 -15.16 -2.77 9.33
C GLN A 211 -15.47 -4.08 8.62
N ILE A 212 -15.00 -4.26 7.39
CA ILE A 212 -15.11 -5.53 6.65
C ILE A 212 -14.34 -6.63 7.37
N ASN A 213 -13.10 -6.40 7.79
CA ASN A 213 -12.31 -7.38 8.55
C ASN A 213 -13.04 -7.81 9.83
N VAL A 214 -13.62 -6.85 10.58
CA VAL A 214 -14.45 -7.14 11.77
C VAL A 214 -15.66 -8.00 11.40
N LYS A 215 -16.41 -7.67 10.34
CA LYS A 215 -17.55 -8.49 9.91
C LYS A 215 -17.14 -9.90 9.50
N LEU A 216 -16.00 -10.06 8.81
CA LEU A 216 -15.46 -11.37 8.45
C LEU A 216 -15.11 -12.22 9.69
N MET A 217 -14.61 -11.59 10.76
CA MET A 217 -14.38 -12.27 12.05
C MET A 217 -15.66 -12.75 12.69
N ILE A 218 -16.66 -11.86 12.77
CA ILE A 218 -17.95 -12.17 13.42
C ILE A 218 -18.67 -13.31 12.68
N LYS A 219 -18.54 -13.38 11.35
CA LYS A 219 -19.13 -14.44 10.52
C LYS A 219 -18.40 -15.78 10.64
N ASN A 220 -17.15 -15.81 11.12
CA ASN A 220 -16.35 -17.02 11.31
C ASN A 220 -15.80 -17.09 12.75
N PRO A 221 -16.67 -17.16 13.77
CA PRO A 221 -16.21 -17.15 15.15
C PRO A 221 -15.49 -18.47 15.48
N PRO A 222 -14.39 -18.44 16.26
CA PRO A 222 -13.66 -19.64 16.65
C PRO A 222 -14.42 -20.50 17.68
N VAL A 223 -15.54 -20.01 18.20
CA VAL A 223 -16.37 -20.67 19.21
C VAL A 223 -17.85 -20.56 18.85
N SER A 224 -18.58 -21.66 18.93
CA SER A 224 -20.04 -21.69 18.78
C SER A 224 -20.73 -21.55 20.13
N ARG A 225 -21.73 -20.67 20.24
CA ARG A 225 -22.65 -20.70 21.38
C ARG A 225 -23.60 -21.89 21.21
N ASN A 226 -23.45 -22.93 22.04
CA ASN A 226 -24.45 -23.98 22.14
C ASN A 226 -25.71 -23.38 22.76
N HIS A 227 -26.72 -23.07 21.94
CA HIS A 227 -28.05 -22.79 22.46
C HIS A 227 -28.61 -24.09 23.02
N LYS A 228 -28.61 -24.23 24.36
CA LYS A 228 -29.42 -25.24 25.04
C LYS A 228 -30.88 -24.94 24.68
N SER A 229 -31.46 -25.76 23.82
CA SER A 229 -32.91 -25.83 23.64
C SER A 229 -33.51 -26.27 24.98
N ASN A 230 -34.09 -25.33 25.72
CA ASN A 230 -35.00 -25.71 26.80
C ASN A 230 -36.21 -26.36 26.13
N LYS A 231 -36.30 -27.68 26.29
CA LYS A 231 -37.53 -28.45 26.10
C LYS A 231 -38.53 -28.07 27.19
#